data_AF-A0A0U5G439-F1
#
_entry.id   AF-A0A0U5G439-F1
#
_cell.length_a   1.000
_cell.length_b   1.000
_cell.length_c   1.000
_cell.angle_alpha   90.00
_cell.angle_beta   90.00
_cell.angle_gamma   90.00
#
_symmetry.space_group_name_H-M   'P 1'
#
loop_
_entity.id
_entity.type
_entity.pdbx_description
1 polymer ?
#
loop_
_entity_poly.entity_id
_entity_poly.type
_entity_poly.pdbx_seq_one_letter_code
_entity_poly.pdbx_strand_id
1 'polypeptide(L)'
;MPTNETQPQPLSIRLLYGSALAVQSFDSFAFYTISPLLFPNRSDVSHPATRFFVRQNATLLFPYILSCWFLRDYHIRHTKVGRAVGRCFALFHASALAMYSWSRWVGGEYAIEPFGVIAGAHAVWAIWAVWGLLAA
;
A
#
# COMPACT_ATOMS: atom_id res chain seq x y z
N MET A 1 31.26 -19.01 11.39
CA MET A 1 29.79 -18.86 11.30
C MET A 1 29.40 -19.13 9.87
N PRO A 2 28.57 -20.15 9.58
CA PRO A 2 28.15 -20.38 8.21
C PRO A 2 27.36 -19.16 7.74
N THR A 3 27.82 -18.56 6.64
CA THR A 3 27.10 -17.53 5.90
C THR A 3 25.80 -18.16 5.43
N ASN A 4 24.71 -17.89 6.14
CA ASN A 4 23.36 -18.24 5.71
C ASN A 4 23.21 -17.67 4.29
N GLU A 5 23.32 -18.53 3.28
CA GLU A 5 22.87 -18.21 1.94
C GLU A 5 21.36 -18.00 2.08
N THR A 6 20.97 -16.75 2.32
CA THR A 6 19.58 -16.35 2.38
C THR A 6 19.02 -16.71 1.03
N GLN A 7 18.13 -17.72 1.00
CA GLN A 7 17.40 -18.06 -0.20
C GLN A 7 16.94 -16.77 -0.88
N PRO A 8 17.19 -16.62 -2.19
CA PRO A 8 16.81 -15.41 -2.89
C PRO A 8 15.30 -15.23 -2.79
N GLN A 9 14.85 -14.00 -2.56
CA GLN A 9 13.43 -13.68 -2.55
C GLN A 9 12.77 -14.14 -3.86
N PRO A 10 11.63 -14.84 -3.82
CA PRO A 10 10.89 -15.22 -5.02
C PRO A 10 10.56 -14.01 -5.89
N LEU A 11 10.72 -14.16 -7.21
CA LEU A 11 10.46 -13.08 -8.17
C LEU A 11 9.03 -12.50 -8.02
N SER A 12 8.04 -13.35 -7.75
CA SER A 12 6.65 -12.94 -7.52
C SER A 12 6.52 -11.93 -6.36
N ILE A 13 7.29 -12.11 -5.29
CA ILE A 13 7.28 -11.19 -4.13
C ILE A 13 8.03 -9.89 -4.46
N ARG A 14 9.09 -9.95 -5.26
CA ARG A 14 9.77 -8.73 -5.74
C ARG A 14 8.85 -7.91 -6.66
N LEU A 15 8.07 -8.59 -7.51
CA LEU A 15 7.05 -7.96 -8.37
C LEU A 15 5.90 -7.38 -7.55
N LEU A 16 5.46 -8.06 -6.49
CA LEU A 16 4.48 -7.54 -5.54
C LEU A 16 4.92 -6.16 -5.00
N TYR A 17 6.11 -6.09 -4.40
CA TYR A 17 6.64 -4.82 -3.88
C TYR A 17 6.87 -3.78 -4.97
N GLY A 18 7.33 -4.19 -6.15
CA GLY A 18 7.51 -3.29 -7.30
C GLY A 18 6.20 -2.68 -7.79
N SER A 19 5.15 -3.49 -7.93
CA SER A 19 3.82 -3.03 -8.36
C SER A 19 3.21 -2.04 -7.36
N ALA A 20 3.32 -2.35 -6.07
CA ALA A 20 2.81 -1.48 -5.02
C ALA A 20 3.60 -0.17 -4.95
N LEU A 21 4.93 -0.19 -5.10
CA LEU A 21 5.73 1.04 -5.18
C LEU A 21 5.28 1.93 -6.34
N ALA A 22 5.08 1.37 -7.54
CA ALA A 22 4.69 2.13 -8.72
C ALA A 22 3.34 2.85 -8.52
N VAL A 23 2.32 2.11 -8.07
CA VAL A 23 0.98 2.68 -7.85
C VAL A 23 0.97 3.68 -6.71
N GLN A 24 1.55 3.34 -5.56
CA GLN A 24 1.53 4.20 -4.38
C GLN A 24 2.38 5.47 -4.55
N SER A 25 3.41 5.44 -5.41
CA SER A 25 4.16 6.64 -5.79
C SER A 25 3.29 7.61 -6.58
N PHE A 26 2.48 7.09 -7.50
CA PHE A 26 1.53 7.89 -8.26
C PHE A 26 0.46 8.49 -7.35
N ASP A 27 -0.12 7.69 -6.46
CA ASP A 27 -1.12 8.15 -5.48
C ASP A 27 -0.55 9.24 -4.57
N SER A 28 0.66 9.02 -4.04
CA SER A 28 1.35 9.99 -3.19
C SER A 28 1.61 11.30 -3.92
N PHE A 29 2.05 11.26 -5.19
CA PHE A 29 2.21 12.45 -6.02
C PHE A 29 0.87 13.17 -6.23
N ALA A 30 -0.17 12.44 -6.58
CA ALA A 30 -1.49 12.99 -6.83
C ALA A 30 -2.12 13.61 -5.56
N PHE A 31 -1.92 13.00 -4.39
CA PHE A 31 -2.36 13.55 -3.10
C PHE A 31 -1.55 14.77 -2.69
N TYR A 32 -0.22 14.74 -2.84
CA TYR A 32 0.63 15.87 -2.48
C TYR A 32 0.30 17.13 -3.30
N THR A 33 0.10 16.93 -4.61
CA THR A 33 -0.23 18.00 -5.57
C THR A 33 -1.70 18.36 -5.60
N ILE A 34 -2.58 17.58 -4.95
CA ILE A 34 -4.04 17.70 -5.07
C ILE A 34 -4.41 17.70 -6.55
N SER A 35 -3.96 16.65 -7.24
CA SER A 35 -4.12 16.49 -8.68
C SER A 35 -5.61 16.42 -9.04
N PRO A 36 -6.04 17.15 -10.10
CA PRO A 36 -7.42 17.08 -10.57
C PRO A 36 -7.80 15.69 -11.13
N LEU A 37 -6.81 14.80 -11.34
CA LEU A 37 -7.08 13.41 -11.73
C LEU A 37 -7.80 12.63 -10.63
N LEU A 38 -7.42 12.83 -9.37
CA LEU A 38 -8.05 12.18 -8.21
C LEU A 38 -9.10 13.09 -7.55
N PHE A 39 -8.96 14.41 -7.71
CA PHE A 39 -9.88 15.41 -7.16
C PHE A 39 -10.46 16.29 -8.27
N PRO A 40 -11.32 15.76 -9.15
CA PRO A 40 -11.90 16.51 -10.25
C PRO A 40 -12.76 17.69 -9.74
N ASN A 41 -13.44 17.50 -8.60
CA ASN A 41 -14.21 18.55 -7.93
C ASN A 41 -13.35 19.26 -6.87
N ARG A 42 -12.85 20.44 -7.21
CA ARG A 42 -12.00 21.26 -6.31
C ARG A 42 -12.70 21.68 -5.01
N SER A 43 -14.04 21.68 -4.98
CA SER A 43 -14.85 21.92 -3.79
C SER A 43 -14.53 20.94 -2.66
N ASP A 44 -14.25 19.68 -2.99
CA ASP A 44 -14.12 18.58 -2.03
C ASP A 44 -12.82 18.72 -1.20
N VAL A 45 -11.86 19.46 -1.74
CA VAL A 45 -10.54 19.77 -1.15
C VAL A 45 -10.37 21.28 -0.89
N SER A 46 -11.48 22.02 -0.88
CA SER A 46 -11.47 23.47 -0.63
C SER A 46 -11.16 23.81 0.83
N HIS A 47 -11.50 22.93 1.76
CA HIS A 47 -11.24 23.11 3.18
C HIS A 47 -9.75 22.88 3.52
N PRO A 48 -9.08 23.81 4.24
CA PRO A 48 -7.66 23.67 4.60
C PRO A 48 -7.33 22.37 5.34
N ALA A 49 -8.21 21.92 6.25
CA ALA A 49 -8.00 20.68 6.99
C ALA A 49 -7.99 19.46 6.05
N THR A 50 -8.89 19.39 5.07
CA THR A 50 -8.92 18.29 4.09
C THR A 50 -7.61 18.22 3.31
N ARG A 51 -7.10 19.38 2.85
CA ARG A 51 -5.80 19.45 2.16
C ARG A 51 -4.65 19.00 3.05
N PHE A 52 -4.66 19.39 4.33
CA PHE A 52 -3.67 18.96 5.29
C PHE A 52 -3.67 17.43 5.45
N PHE A 53 -4.84 16.83 5.68
CA PHE A 53 -4.95 15.37 5.83
C PHE A 53 -4.56 14.61 4.57
N VAL A 54 -4.99 15.06 3.38
CA VAL A 54 -4.61 14.44 2.09
C VAL A 54 -3.10 14.46 1.89
N ARG A 55 -2.47 15.62 2.10
CA ARG A 55 -1.01 15.75 1.97
C ARG A 55 -0.29 14.92 3.02
N GLN A 56 -0.76 14.94 4.27
CA GLN A 56 -0.16 14.17 5.36
C GLN A 56 -0.23 12.67 5.10
N ASN A 57 -1.31 12.18 4.51
CA ASN A 57 -1.41 10.79 4.08
C ASN A 57 -0.31 10.45 3.06
N ALA A 58 -0.07 11.31 2.07
CA ALA A 58 1.02 11.13 1.10
C ALA A 58 2.40 11.10 1.77
N THR A 59 2.64 11.98 2.76
CA THR A 59 3.91 12.06 3.49
C THR A 59 4.20 10.80 4.32
N LEU A 60 3.18 10.05 4.72
CA LEU A 60 3.33 8.80 5.48
C LEU A 60 3.38 7.57 4.56
N LEU A 61 2.60 7.58 3.49
CA LEU A 61 2.44 6.46 2.57
C LEU A 61 3.70 6.20 1.73
N PHE A 62 4.29 7.26 1.14
CA PHE A 62 5.44 7.11 0.26
C PHE A 62 6.68 6.53 0.99
N PRO A 63 7.11 7.05 2.16
CA PRO A 63 8.25 6.47 2.88
C PRO A 63 8.02 5.02 3.29
N TYR A 64 6.79 4.67 3.66
CA TYR A 64 6.43 3.30 4.01
C TYR A 64 6.61 2.36 2.81
N ILE A 65 6.01 2.67 1.66
CA ILE A 65 6.10 1.78 0.49
C ILE A 65 7.52 1.70 -0.07
N LEU A 66 8.26 2.82 -0.03
CA LEU A 66 9.66 2.87 -0.42
C LEU A 66 10.54 2.00 0.49
N SER A 67 10.24 1.98 1.79
CA SER A 67 10.93 1.11 2.76
C SER A 67 10.67 -0.38 2.45
N CYS A 68 9.43 -0.76 2.14
CA CYS A 68 9.11 -2.11 1.69
C CYS A 68 9.90 -2.49 0.43
N TRP A 69 10.04 -1.56 -0.52
CA TRP A 69 10.80 -1.81 -1.74
C TRP A 69 12.31 -1.94 -1.49
N PHE A 70 12.91 -1.09 -0.66
CA PHE A 70 14.35 -1.20 -0.33
C PHE A 70 14.68 -2.49 0.40
N LEU A 71 13.76 -3.00 1.21
CA LEU A 71 13.93 -4.24 1.96
C LEU A 71 13.43 -5.49 1.22
N ARG A 72 13.03 -5.37 -0.05
CA ARG A 72 12.38 -6.46 -0.81
C ARG A 72 13.25 -7.69 -1.00
N ASP A 73 14.57 -7.53 -1.02
CA ASP A 73 15.50 -8.63 -1.32
C ASP A 73 15.69 -9.56 -0.11
N TYR A 74 15.24 -9.16 1.09
CA TYR A 74 15.15 -10.04 2.25
C TYR A 74 14.01 -11.04 2.08
N HIS A 75 14.31 -12.35 2.06
CA HIS A 75 13.30 -13.39 1.87
C HIS A 75 12.16 -13.25 2.88
N ILE A 76 10.93 -13.13 2.39
CA ILE A 76 9.74 -12.74 3.17
C ILE A 76 9.42 -13.76 4.26
N ARG A 77 9.64 -15.05 4.00
CA ARG A 77 9.44 -16.15 4.94
C ARG A 77 10.65 -16.50 5.82
N HIS A 78 11.84 -16.54 5.24
CA HIS A 78 13.02 -17.13 5.90
C HIS A 78 13.85 -16.12 6.69
N THR A 79 13.68 -14.81 6.47
CA THR A 79 14.44 -13.78 7.19
C THR A 79 13.59 -13.04 8.21
N LYS A 80 14.21 -12.59 9.31
CA LYS A 80 13.51 -11.77 10.32
C LYS A 80 13.02 -10.44 9.72
N VAL A 81 13.86 -9.79 8.92
CA VAL A 81 13.54 -8.52 8.24
C VAL A 81 12.41 -8.72 7.24
N GLY A 82 12.52 -9.70 6.34
CA GLY A 82 11.49 -10.00 5.35
C GLY A 82 10.14 -10.34 5.98
N ARG A 83 10.11 -11.11 7.09
CA ARG A 83 8.86 -11.39 7.82
C ARG A 83 8.23 -10.15 8.42
N ALA A 84 9.04 -9.27 9.02
CA ALA A 84 8.53 -8.03 9.60
C ALA A 84 7.92 -7.13 8.51
N VAL A 85 8.68 -6.89 7.44
CA VAL A 85 8.22 -6.10 6.28
C VAL A 85 6.98 -6.71 5.64
N GLY A 86 6.99 -8.03 5.40
CA GLY A 86 5.86 -8.76 4.82
C GLY A 86 4.59 -8.69 5.66
N ARG A 87 4.70 -8.82 6.99
CA ARG A 87 3.55 -8.68 7.91
C ARG A 87 3.01 -7.27 7.94
N CYS A 88 3.88 -6.27 8.04
CA CYS A 88 3.46 -4.88 7.99
C CYS A 88 2.76 -4.57 6.66
N PHE A 89 3.29 -5.06 5.54
CA PHE A 89 2.70 -4.92 4.20
C PHE A 89 1.32 -5.57 4.12
N ALA A 90 1.21 -6.83 4.52
CA ALA A 90 -0.08 -7.55 4.55
C ALA A 90 -1.10 -6.82 5.43
N LEU A 91 -0.70 -6.38 6.63
CA LEU A 91 -1.57 -5.67 7.57
C LEU A 91 -2.02 -4.33 7.00
N PHE A 92 -1.12 -3.53 6.45
CA PHE A 92 -1.45 -2.24 5.84
C PHE A 92 -2.52 -2.41 4.75
N HIS A 93 -2.31 -3.32 3.81
CA HIS A 93 -3.26 -3.52 2.72
C HIS A 93 -4.59 -4.14 3.19
N ALA A 94 -4.56 -5.04 4.18
CA ALA A 94 -5.78 -5.56 4.79
C ALA A 94 -6.58 -4.48 5.55
N SER A 95 -5.90 -3.61 6.31
CA SER A 95 -6.52 -2.48 7.00
C SER A 95 -7.09 -1.46 6.01
N ALA A 96 -6.39 -1.18 4.92
CA ALA A 96 -6.90 -0.32 3.85
C ALA A 96 -8.16 -0.93 3.22
N LEU A 97 -8.15 -2.22 2.88
CA LEU A 97 -9.34 -2.91 2.38
C LEU A 97 -10.52 -2.81 3.35
N ALA A 98 -10.29 -3.04 4.64
CA ALA A 98 -11.33 -2.91 5.66
C ALA A 98 -11.87 -1.47 5.73
N MET A 99 -10.99 -0.48 5.70
CA MET A 99 -11.35 0.94 5.71
C MET A 99 -12.18 1.32 4.48
N TYR A 100 -11.75 0.95 3.27
CA TYR A 100 -12.51 1.21 2.03
C TYR A 100 -13.87 0.50 2.02
N SER A 101 -13.93 -0.73 2.54
CA SER A 101 -15.18 -1.49 2.63
C SER A 101 -16.15 -0.83 3.63
N TRP A 102 -15.63 -0.36 4.76
CA TRP A 102 -16.41 0.40 5.73
C TRP A 102 -16.90 1.73 5.15
N SER A 103 -16.01 2.48 4.49
CA SER A 103 -16.34 3.74 3.80
C SER A 103 -17.47 3.54 2.77
N ARG A 104 -17.41 2.45 2.00
CA ARG A 104 -18.46 2.06 1.05
C ARG A 104 -19.77 1.70 1.74
N TRP A 105 -19.71 0.99 2.87
CA TRP A 105 -20.89 0.59 3.64
C TRP A 105 -21.61 1.78 4.29
N VAL A 106 -20.86 2.74 4.84
CA VAL A 106 -21.43 3.98 5.41
C VAL A 106 -22.03 4.87 4.31
N GLY A 107 -21.42 4.91 3.13
CA GLY A 107 -21.94 5.66 1.98
C GLY A 107 -21.80 7.18 2.12
N GLY A 108 -22.49 7.91 1.23
CA GLY A 108 -22.49 9.38 1.23
C GLY A 108 -21.13 9.98 0.87
N GLU A 109 -20.74 11.04 1.58
CA GLU A 109 -19.47 11.78 1.39
C GLU A 109 -18.22 10.93 1.67
N TYR A 110 -18.37 9.81 2.37
CA TYR A 110 -17.27 8.90 2.69
C TYR A 110 -17.07 7.82 1.64
N ALA A 111 -17.97 7.66 0.66
CA ALA A 111 -17.85 6.62 -0.36
C ALA A 111 -16.70 6.93 -1.32
N ILE A 112 -15.70 6.04 -1.35
CA ILE A 112 -14.53 6.18 -2.23
C ILE A 112 -14.77 5.41 -3.53
N GLU A 113 -14.62 6.10 -4.66
CA GLU A 113 -14.78 5.53 -6.00
C GLU A 113 -13.50 5.71 -6.83
N PRO A 114 -13.12 4.74 -7.70
CA PRO A 114 -13.83 3.48 -7.96
C PRO A 114 -13.53 2.39 -6.92
N PHE A 115 -14.52 1.99 -6.12
CA PHE A 115 -14.34 1.08 -4.99
C PHE A 115 -13.73 -0.26 -5.42
N GLY A 116 -14.27 -0.89 -6.47
CA GLY A 116 -13.84 -2.21 -6.90
C GLY A 116 -12.38 -2.28 -7.32
N VAL A 117 -11.85 -1.22 -7.93
CA VAL A 117 -10.45 -1.13 -8.35
C VAL A 117 -9.54 -0.96 -7.13
N ILE A 118 -9.87 -0.01 -6.26
CA ILE A 118 -9.06 0.34 -5.09
C ILE A 118 -9.07 -0.83 -4.08
N ALA A 119 -10.25 -1.25 -3.64
CA ALA A 119 -10.39 -2.37 -2.72
C ALA A 119 -9.82 -3.67 -3.30
N GLY A 120 -10.04 -3.93 -4.60
CA GLY A 120 -9.49 -5.09 -5.29
C GLY A 120 -7.96 -5.12 -5.28
N ALA A 121 -7.29 -4.00 -5.58
CA ALA A 121 -5.83 -3.93 -5.56
C ALA A 121 -5.26 -4.19 -4.15
N HIS A 122 -5.85 -3.58 -3.12
CA HIS A 122 -5.45 -3.81 -1.74
C HIS A 122 -5.70 -5.26 -1.29
N ALA A 123 -6.83 -5.86 -1.67
CA ALA A 123 -7.13 -7.26 -1.39
C ALA A 123 -6.08 -8.20 -2.03
N VAL A 124 -5.77 -7.99 -3.31
CA VAL A 124 -4.77 -8.79 -4.04
C VAL A 124 -3.41 -8.68 -3.36
N TRP A 125 -2.94 -7.48 -3.04
CA TRP A 125 -1.66 -7.28 -2.36
C TRP A 125 -1.61 -7.91 -0.96
N ALA A 126 -2.68 -7.81 -0.19
CA ALA A 126 -2.77 -8.44 1.12
C ALA A 126 -2.70 -9.98 1.03
N ILE A 127 -3.52 -10.58 0.16
CA ILE A 127 -3.54 -12.04 -0.08
C ILE A 127 -2.18 -12.51 -0.58
N TRP A 128 -1.56 -11.78 -1.52
CA TRP A 128 -0.27 -12.14 -2.09
C TRP A 128 0.85 -12.09 -1.03
N ALA A 129 0.86 -11.07 -0.17
CA ALA A 129 1.81 -10.99 0.93
C ALA A 129 1.60 -12.11 1.96
N VAL A 130 0.35 -12.44 2.31
CA VAL A 130 0.02 -13.56 3.19
C VAL A 130 0.47 -14.89 2.59
N TRP A 131 0.20 -15.12 1.31
CA TRP A 131 0.71 -16.28 0.58
C TRP A 131 2.24 -16.32 0.63
N GLY A 132 2.91 -15.19 0.42
CA GLY A 132 4.36 -15.07 0.53
C GLY A 132 4.90 -15.47 1.91
N LEU A 133 4.22 -15.04 2.97
CA LEU A 133 4.59 -15.36 4.35
C LEU A 133 4.41 -16.84 4.71
N LEU A 134 3.45 -17.51 4.08
CA LEU A 134 3.05 -18.88 4.43
C LEU A 134 3.68 -19.95 3.55
N ALA A 135 3.81 -19.68 2.25
CA ALA A 135 4.00 -20.71 1.23
C ALA A 135 5.13 -20.44 0.24
N ALA A 136 5.56 -19.19 0.08
CA ALA A 136 6.65 -18.84 -0.84
C ALA A 136 8.05 -19.12 -0.28
#